data_AF-A0A285ZDI8-F1
#
_entry.id   AF-A0A285ZDI8-F1
#
_cell.length_a   1.000
_cell.length_b   1.000
_cell.length_c   1.000
_cell.angle_alpha   90.00
_cell.angle_beta   90.00
_cell.angle_gamma   90.00
#
_symmetry.space_group_name_H-M   'P 1'
#
loop_
_entity.id
_entity.type
_entity.pdbx_description
1 polymer ?
#
loop_
_entity_poly.entity_id
_entity_poly.type
_entity_poly.pdbx_seq_one_letter_code
_entity_poly.pdbx_strand_id
1 'polypeptide(L)'
;MADTDAIYVAMLTDAGAAALAKAIATKTTLKINRMAVGDGNGSTPLPSKLQKKLIHEVFRVNLNRLSVESGKPVIVAEGILLPEVGGWWVREVGLYDDTGVLVAVASYPATYKPLQEQGSGRTQVIRLLIQVSSTANVQILQDPNTVTATLAVVQEAISQGEAATARALATERTISLKGDATGSAKFNGAGDAAINVTLANSGVLAGAYSKVRVSAKGLVLEGAALTAADIPSLDAAKITTGTLSRPTTGNAGSATKLQAARVFTFTGDVGGQGQFDGAQDVAIALSLESTGVRAGTYPKVRVSAKGLVLEGAALTAADIPSLDAAKITTGTLSRPTTGNAGSATKLQTARAVGFTGDVTGQGVFDGSQNLSIALTLAGMDVSKLVSGILPVHRGGTGGNTPDGARNALNAAVRSQFSGAQNGFYWDTDNGFMAQWGRLNVGDLPNQFTEYQVGFHSGGFSAAPFIVIPVIYHKSNPGVPAATLTPAIMEGKTTGQSFNIMIGEWANSVQDFALYWFAIGFRAG
;
A
#
# COMPACT_ATOMS: atom_id res chain seq x y z
N MET A 1 -22.75 43.07 18.14
CA MET A 1 -23.35 44.08 17.24
C MET A 1 -22.54 44.06 15.96
N ALA A 2 -23.18 43.93 14.79
CA ALA A 2 -22.49 44.09 13.52
C ALA A 2 -22.00 45.54 13.43
N ASP A 3 -20.73 45.71 13.05
CA ASP A 3 -20.08 47.00 12.88
C ASP A 3 -20.92 47.87 11.94
N THR A 4 -21.35 49.05 12.40
CA THR A 4 -22.49 49.79 11.82
C THR A 4 -22.08 50.72 10.67
N ASP A 5 -20.82 50.67 10.24
CA ASP A 5 -20.30 51.49 9.12
C ASP A 5 -19.88 50.66 7.88
N ALA A 6 -20.31 49.40 7.76
CA ALA A 6 -20.10 48.62 6.54
C ALA A 6 -21.27 48.80 5.56
N ILE A 7 -21.04 49.48 4.44
CA ILE A 7 -22.01 49.66 3.33
C ILE A 7 -22.47 48.31 2.72
N TYR A 8 -21.78 47.21 3.03
CA TYR A 8 -22.11 45.84 2.61
C TYR A 8 -22.05 44.90 3.81
N VAL A 9 -23.19 44.27 4.12
CA VAL A 9 -23.36 43.43 5.31
C VAL A 9 -23.72 42.00 4.91
N ALA A 10 -23.21 41.04 5.66
CA ALA A 10 -23.58 39.63 5.58
C ALA A 10 -24.23 39.20 6.89
N MET A 11 -25.31 38.42 6.82
CA MET A 11 -26.03 37.97 8.00
C MET A 11 -26.67 36.59 7.82
N LEU A 12 -26.88 35.90 8.94
CA LEU A 12 -27.74 34.72 8.96
C LEU A 12 -29.21 35.12 8.79
N THR A 13 -29.95 34.32 8.03
CA THR A 13 -31.42 34.37 8.04
C THR A 13 -31.95 33.71 9.31
N ASP A 14 -33.21 33.92 9.66
CA ASP A 14 -33.83 33.24 10.80
C ASP A 14 -33.89 31.72 10.56
N ALA A 15 -34.09 31.29 9.31
CA ALA A 15 -34.03 29.89 8.92
C ALA A 15 -32.63 29.30 9.10
N GLY A 16 -31.59 30.04 8.70
CA GLY A 16 -30.20 29.62 8.88
C GLY A 16 -29.76 29.61 10.34
N ALA A 17 -30.18 30.59 11.14
CA ALA A 17 -29.94 30.62 12.57
C ALA A 17 -30.65 29.45 13.28
N ALA A 18 -31.89 29.13 12.90
CA ALA A 18 -32.61 27.97 13.41
C ALA A 18 -31.97 26.64 12.98
N ALA A 19 -31.50 26.53 11.74
CA ALA A 19 -30.79 25.35 11.25
C ALA A 19 -29.46 25.14 11.98
N LEU A 20 -28.72 26.21 12.26
CA LEU A 20 -27.49 26.17 13.05
C LEU A 20 -27.79 25.80 14.52
N ALA A 21 -28.82 26.38 15.13
CA ALA A 21 -29.24 26.04 16.49
C ALA A 21 -29.70 24.58 16.61
N LYS A 22 -30.44 24.07 15.62
CA LYS A 22 -30.84 22.67 15.53
C LYS A 22 -29.61 21.77 15.44
N ALA A 23 -28.68 22.08 14.54
CA ALA A 23 -27.42 21.35 14.39
C ALA A 23 -26.64 21.25 15.71
N ILE A 24 -26.55 22.35 16.47
CA ILE A 24 -25.96 22.37 17.82
C ILE A 24 -26.72 21.46 18.79
N ALA A 25 -28.05 21.58 18.86
CA ALA A 25 -28.88 20.84 19.80
C ALA A 25 -28.89 19.33 19.54
N THR A 26 -28.88 18.92 18.26
CA THR A 26 -28.93 17.51 17.85
C THR A 26 -27.55 16.89 17.64
N LYS A 27 -26.45 17.64 17.86
CA LYS A 27 -25.07 17.23 17.57
C LYS A 27 -24.90 16.73 16.12
N THR A 28 -25.60 17.37 15.19
CA THR A 28 -25.52 17.07 13.75
C THR A 28 -24.88 18.25 13.03
N THR A 29 -24.33 18.02 11.84
CA THR A 29 -23.61 19.07 11.12
C THR A 29 -24.50 19.80 10.12
N LEU A 30 -24.46 21.14 10.11
CA LEU A 30 -25.12 21.95 9.08
C LEU A 30 -24.30 21.94 7.79
N LYS A 31 -24.89 21.45 6.70
CA LYS A 31 -24.25 21.28 5.39
C LYS A 31 -24.53 22.44 4.46
N ILE A 32 -23.67 23.45 4.47
CA ILE A 32 -23.74 24.55 3.49
C ILE A 32 -22.89 24.16 2.29
N ASN A 33 -23.50 23.98 1.11
CA ASN A 33 -22.79 23.46 -0.07
C ASN A 33 -23.02 24.28 -1.35
N ARG A 34 -23.93 25.25 -1.35
CA ARG A 34 -24.24 26.08 -2.52
C ARG A 34 -24.10 27.57 -2.18
N MET A 35 -23.55 28.32 -3.13
CA MET A 35 -23.58 29.77 -3.14
C MET A 35 -24.38 30.23 -4.35
N ALA A 36 -25.33 31.13 -4.16
CA ALA A 36 -26.01 31.81 -5.25
C ALA A 36 -25.67 33.29 -5.26
N VAL A 37 -25.76 33.87 -6.44
CA VAL A 37 -25.54 35.28 -6.69
C VAL A 37 -26.75 35.83 -7.44
N GLY A 38 -27.09 37.08 -7.13
CA GLY A 38 -28.23 37.78 -7.69
C GLY A 38 -27.89 39.19 -8.12
N ASP A 39 -28.68 39.73 -9.04
CA ASP A 39 -28.55 41.12 -9.52
C ASP A 39 -29.45 42.11 -8.76
N GLY A 40 -30.17 41.63 -7.74
CA GLY A 40 -31.06 42.44 -6.90
C GLY A 40 -32.17 43.16 -7.67
N ASN A 41 -32.53 42.67 -8.87
CA ASN A 41 -33.46 43.32 -9.80
C ASN A 41 -33.03 44.75 -10.19
N GLY A 42 -31.72 44.97 -10.32
CA GLY A 42 -31.12 46.25 -10.73
C GLY A 42 -30.72 47.18 -9.57
N SER A 43 -31.11 46.88 -8.34
CA SER A 43 -30.72 47.65 -7.14
C SER A 43 -29.93 46.79 -6.16
N THR A 44 -29.04 47.40 -5.37
CA THR A 44 -28.28 46.68 -4.34
C THR A 44 -29.15 46.52 -3.09
N PRO A 45 -29.62 45.31 -2.76
CA PRO A 45 -30.59 45.14 -1.69
C PRO A 45 -29.95 45.20 -0.30
N LEU A 46 -30.76 45.65 0.67
CA LEU A 46 -30.44 45.51 2.09
C LEU A 46 -30.86 44.11 2.57
N PRO A 47 -29.95 43.30 3.14
CA PRO A 47 -30.28 41.95 3.58
C PRO A 47 -31.25 41.97 4.77
N SER A 48 -32.12 40.95 4.84
CA SER A 48 -33.11 40.78 5.91
C SER A 48 -33.12 39.36 6.43
N LYS A 49 -33.28 39.22 7.76
CA LYS A 49 -33.36 37.91 8.43
C LYS A 49 -34.51 37.04 7.94
N LEU A 50 -35.59 37.65 7.48
CA LEU A 50 -36.80 36.95 7.03
C LEU A 50 -36.70 36.46 5.58
N GLN A 51 -35.59 36.73 4.88
CA GLN A 51 -35.40 36.28 3.50
C GLN A 51 -35.34 34.75 3.43
N LYS A 52 -36.11 34.18 2.51
CA LYS A 52 -36.13 32.74 2.20
C LYS A 52 -35.44 32.41 0.87
N LYS A 53 -35.23 33.44 0.03
CA LYS A 53 -34.58 33.40 -1.28
C LYS A 53 -33.96 34.77 -1.56
N LEU A 54 -33.01 34.82 -2.50
CA LEU A 54 -32.53 36.06 -3.10
C LEU A 54 -33.67 36.79 -3.82
N ILE A 55 -33.57 38.12 -3.94
CA ILE A 55 -34.59 38.94 -4.61
C ILE A 55 -34.66 38.59 -6.09
N HIS A 56 -33.50 38.46 -6.74
CA HIS A 56 -33.40 37.91 -8.09
C HIS A 56 -32.09 37.13 -8.25
N GLU A 57 -32.19 35.81 -8.10
CA GLU A 57 -31.07 34.89 -8.31
C GLU A 57 -30.79 34.71 -9.80
N VAL A 58 -29.53 34.92 -10.21
CA VAL A 58 -29.10 34.80 -11.61
C VAL A 58 -28.19 33.59 -11.82
N PHE A 59 -27.49 33.12 -10.79
CA PHE A 59 -26.66 31.94 -10.88
C PHE A 59 -26.43 31.27 -9.53
N ARG A 60 -26.26 29.94 -9.53
CA ARG A 60 -25.94 29.15 -8.34
C ARG A 60 -24.82 28.16 -8.63
N VAL A 61 -23.84 28.12 -7.74
CA VAL A 61 -22.65 27.29 -7.85
C VAL A 61 -22.45 26.44 -6.60
N ASN A 62 -21.73 25.32 -6.74
CA ASN A 62 -21.17 24.62 -5.58
C ASN A 62 -20.15 25.51 -4.87
N LEU A 63 -20.10 25.45 -3.55
CA LEU A 63 -19.05 26.10 -2.79
C LEU A 63 -17.70 25.43 -3.12
N ASN A 64 -16.71 26.26 -3.44
CA ASN A 64 -15.33 25.83 -3.62
C ASN A 64 -14.61 25.72 -2.28
N ARG A 65 -14.93 26.61 -1.33
CA ARG A 65 -14.36 26.58 0.02
C ARG A 65 -15.40 26.97 1.06
N LEU A 66 -15.42 26.25 2.17
CA LEU A 66 -16.12 26.66 3.37
C LEU A 66 -15.23 26.39 4.57
N SER A 67 -14.81 27.44 5.27
CA SER A 67 -13.83 27.36 6.37
C SER A 67 -14.17 28.32 7.50
N VAL A 68 -13.46 28.20 8.61
CA VAL A 68 -13.57 29.11 9.76
C VAL A 68 -12.31 29.96 9.81
N GLU A 69 -12.45 31.27 10.02
CA GLU A 69 -11.30 32.15 10.23
C GLU A 69 -10.59 31.80 11.54
N SER A 70 -9.26 31.68 11.49
CA SER A 70 -8.47 31.28 12.67
C SER A 70 -8.70 32.24 13.84
N GLY A 71 -9.10 31.71 14.99
CA GLY A 71 -9.32 32.47 16.23
C GLY A 71 -10.57 33.36 16.24
N LYS A 72 -11.44 33.30 15.23
CA LYS A 72 -12.68 34.09 15.18
C LYS A 72 -13.90 33.22 14.84
N PRO A 73 -15.10 33.50 15.37
CA PRO A 73 -16.32 32.79 15.01
C PRO A 73 -16.89 33.32 13.69
N VAL A 74 -16.05 33.38 12.65
CA VAL A 74 -16.39 33.83 11.30
C VAL A 74 -16.31 32.65 10.34
N ILE A 75 -17.39 32.42 9.60
CA ILE A 75 -17.43 31.45 8.51
C ILE A 75 -17.02 32.17 7.23
N VAL A 76 -16.05 31.62 6.51
CA VAL A 76 -15.58 32.09 5.20
C VAL A 76 -16.05 31.10 4.14
N ALA A 77 -16.93 31.57 3.25
CA ALA A 77 -17.46 30.81 2.13
C ALA A 77 -16.99 31.40 0.80
N GLU A 78 -16.50 30.56 -0.11
CA GLU A 78 -16.03 30.98 -1.43
C GLU A 78 -16.71 30.19 -2.54
N GLY A 79 -17.27 30.90 -3.52
CA GLY A 79 -17.75 30.35 -4.78
C GLY A 79 -16.89 30.86 -5.93
N ILE A 80 -16.63 30.00 -6.93
CA ILE A 80 -15.90 30.37 -8.14
C ILE A 80 -16.90 30.52 -9.28
N LEU A 81 -16.91 31.69 -9.92
CA LEU A 81 -17.62 31.93 -11.17
C LEU A 81 -16.62 31.82 -12.31
N LEU A 82 -16.77 30.80 -13.15
CA LEU A 82 -15.89 30.54 -14.28
C LEU A 82 -16.09 31.58 -15.42
N PRO A 83 -15.18 31.67 -16.41
CA PRO A 83 -15.28 32.63 -17.51
C PRO A 83 -16.55 32.50 -18.36
N GLU A 84 -17.09 31.28 -18.47
CA GLU A 84 -18.28 30.93 -19.28
C GLU A 84 -19.60 31.32 -18.61
N VAL A 85 -19.54 31.84 -17.38
CA VAL A 85 -20.71 32.23 -16.59
C VAL A 85 -20.64 33.73 -16.29
N GLY A 86 -21.58 34.52 -16.83
CA GLY A 86 -21.59 35.98 -16.67
C GLY A 86 -22.65 36.67 -17.53
N GLY A 87 -22.47 37.97 -17.75
CA GLY A 87 -23.41 38.83 -18.49
C GLY A 87 -24.36 39.63 -17.60
N TRP A 88 -24.15 39.63 -16.28
CA TRP A 88 -25.03 40.24 -15.29
C TRP A 88 -24.24 40.90 -14.15
N TRP A 89 -24.94 41.74 -13.38
CA TRP A 89 -24.38 42.40 -12.20
C TRP A 89 -24.56 41.50 -10.97
N VAL A 90 -23.53 41.41 -10.13
CA VAL A 90 -23.64 40.80 -8.80
C VAL A 90 -23.95 41.92 -7.81
N ARG A 91 -25.04 41.76 -7.04
CA ARG A 91 -25.49 42.71 -6.02
C ARG A 91 -25.95 42.06 -4.72
N GLU A 92 -26.29 40.77 -4.77
CA GLU A 92 -26.61 39.98 -3.59
C GLU A 92 -25.97 38.60 -3.68
N VAL A 93 -25.64 38.04 -2.53
CA VAL A 93 -25.06 36.70 -2.39
C VAL A 93 -25.82 35.93 -1.32
N GLY A 94 -26.15 34.68 -1.60
CA GLY A 94 -26.83 33.77 -0.68
C GLY A 94 -26.07 32.48 -0.49
N LEU A 95 -26.00 31.97 0.74
CA LEU A 95 -25.54 30.62 1.02
C LEU A 95 -26.72 29.71 1.30
N TYR A 96 -26.70 28.52 0.71
CA TYR A 96 -27.75 27.54 0.85
C TYR A 96 -27.21 26.22 1.39
N ASP A 97 -28.05 25.54 2.18
CA ASP A 97 -27.79 24.18 2.61
C ASP A 97 -28.16 23.13 1.54
N ASP A 98 -27.85 21.87 1.83
CA ASP A 98 -28.13 20.73 0.94
C ASP A 98 -29.63 20.47 0.71
N THR A 99 -30.51 21.03 1.55
CA THR A 99 -31.97 20.98 1.40
C THR A 99 -32.53 22.18 0.64
N GLY A 100 -31.68 23.15 0.29
CA GLY A 100 -32.06 24.36 -0.46
C GLY A 100 -32.57 25.51 0.42
N VAL A 101 -32.39 25.46 1.73
CA VAL A 101 -32.74 26.58 2.64
C VAL A 101 -31.67 27.67 2.54
N LEU A 102 -32.10 28.93 2.42
CA LEU A 102 -31.21 30.09 2.45
C LEU A 102 -30.70 30.30 3.88
N VAL A 103 -29.44 29.94 4.14
CA VAL A 103 -28.79 30.00 5.46
C VAL A 103 -28.29 31.39 5.79
N ALA A 104 -27.68 32.06 4.80
CA ALA A 104 -27.13 33.39 4.97
C ALA A 104 -27.34 34.22 3.71
N VAL A 105 -27.47 35.52 3.90
CA VAL A 105 -27.67 36.49 2.82
C VAL A 105 -26.79 37.70 3.05
N ALA A 106 -26.29 38.26 1.95
CA ALA A 106 -25.41 39.40 1.99
C ALA A 106 -25.65 40.35 0.83
N SER A 107 -25.44 41.63 1.13
CA SER A 107 -25.34 42.67 0.12
C SER A 107 -23.94 42.63 -0.48
N TYR A 108 -23.85 42.79 -1.79
CA TYR A 108 -22.59 42.75 -2.50
C TYR A 108 -22.41 44.02 -3.34
N PRO A 109 -21.19 44.60 -3.39
CA PRO A 109 -20.90 45.74 -4.25
C PRO A 109 -21.26 45.44 -5.68
N ALA A 110 -21.93 46.39 -6.35
CA ALA A 110 -22.34 46.25 -7.74
C ALA A 110 -21.14 45.91 -8.62
N THR A 111 -21.00 44.63 -8.99
CA THR A 111 -19.84 44.10 -9.69
C THR A 111 -20.30 43.42 -10.96
N TYR A 112 -19.88 43.95 -12.11
CA TYR A 112 -20.20 43.31 -13.39
C TYR A 112 -19.30 42.10 -13.62
N LYS A 113 -19.92 40.92 -13.81
CA LYS A 113 -19.25 39.68 -14.20
C LYS A 113 -19.37 39.50 -15.72
N PRO A 114 -18.33 39.84 -16.51
CA PRO A 114 -18.37 39.66 -17.96
C PRO A 114 -18.40 38.17 -18.35
N LEU A 115 -19.12 37.89 -19.43
CA LEU A 115 -19.15 36.59 -20.10
C LEU A 115 -17.97 36.47 -21.06
N GLN A 116 -17.42 35.27 -21.25
CA GLN A 116 -16.27 35.04 -22.14
C GLN A 116 -16.46 35.57 -23.57
N GLU A 117 -17.67 35.45 -24.12
CA GLU A 117 -18.03 35.94 -25.45
C GLU A 117 -17.94 37.47 -25.59
N GLN A 118 -17.92 38.20 -24.46
CA GLN A 118 -17.74 39.65 -24.43
C GLN A 118 -16.25 40.08 -24.47
N GLY A 119 -15.33 39.15 -24.74
CA GLY A 119 -13.89 39.41 -24.91
C GLY A 119 -13.11 39.68 -23.62
N SER A 120 -13.76 39.58 -22.46
CA SER A 120 -13.15 39.84 -21.14
C SER A 120 -13.61 38.83 -20.07
N GLY A 121 -13.89 37.59 -20.48
CA GLY A 121 -14.22 36.50 -19.55
C GLY A 121 -13.13 36.29 -18.52
N ARG A 122 -13.44 36.53 -17.25
CA ARG A 122 -12.53 36.36 -16.12
C ARG A 122 -13.12 35.43 -15.09
N THR A 123 -12.31 34.54 -14.54
CA THR A 123 -12.67 33.77 -13.34
C THR A 123 -12.78 34.73 -12.18
N GLN A 124 -13.91 34.72 -11.47
CA GLN A 124 -14.15 35.59 -10.33
C GLN A 124 -14.49 34.77 -9.09
N VAL A 125 -13.74 34.99 -8.01
CA VAL A 125 -14.01 34.38 -6.71
C VAL A 125 -14.92 35.32 -5.93
N ILE A 126 -16.08 34.81 -5.52
CA ILE A 126 -16.99 35.51 -4.61
C ILE A 126 -16.70 34.96 -3.21
N ARG A 127 -16.24 35.84 -2.31
CA ARG A 127 -15.94 35.51 -0.91
C ARG A 127 -16.95 36.17 0.00
N LEU A 128 -17.53 35.38 0.90
CA LEU A 128 -18.47 35.84 1.91
C LEU A 128 -17.96 35.51 3.31
N LEU A 129 -18.02 36.50 4.22
CA LEU A 129 -17.67 36.36 5.63
C LEU A 129 -18.93 36.51 6.48
N ILE A 130 -19.26 35.51 7.29
CA ILE A 130 -20.46 35.52 8.13
C ILE A 130 -20.06 35.32 9.58
N GLN A 131 -20.39 36.30 10.43
CA GLN A 131 -20.25 36.19 11.87
C GLN A 131 -21.33 35.26 12.44
N VAL A 132 -20.93 34.25 13.22
CA VAL A 132 -21.83 33.32 13.90
C VAL A 132 -21.56 33.29 15.41
N SER A 133 -22.49 32.75 16.19
CA SER A 133 -22.32 32.56 17.64
C SER A 133 -21.44 31.35 17.99
N SER A 134 -21.36 30.35 17.10
CA SER A 134 -20.48 29.19 17.21
C SER A 134 -20.26 28.54 15.85
N THR A 135 -19.04 28.10 15.58
CA THR A 135 -18.65 27.40 14.34
C THR A 135 -18.52 25.88 14.50
N ALA A 136 -18.73 25.35 15.71
CA ALA A 136 -18.41 23.96 16.07
C ALA A 136 -19.25 22.89 15.34
N ASN A 137 -20.41 23.26 14.78
CA ASN A 137 -21.36 22.32 14.16
C ASN A 137 -21.63 22.62 12.67
N VAL A 138 -20.71 23.32 12.00
CA VAL A 138 -20.77 23.61 10.56
C VAL A 138 -19.84 22.66 9.81
N GLN A 139 -20.31 22.07 8.70
CA GLN A 139 -19.47 21.15 7.93
C GLN A 139 -18.47 21.96 7.13
N ILE A 140 -17.19 21.87 7.47
CA ILE A 140 -16.10 22.48 6.70
C ILE A 140 -15.92 21.66 5.41
N LEU A 141 -16.06 22.30 4.25
CA LEU A 141 -15.73 21.70 2.95
C LEU A 141 -14.24 21.95 2.72
N GLN A 142 -13.46 20.90 2.95
CA GLN A 142 -12.05 20.81 2.59
C GLN A 142 -11.90 19.55 1.74
N ASP A 143 -12.37 19.60 0.49
CA ASP A 143 -12.20 18.51 -0.47
C ASP A 143 -10.89 18.75 -1.26
N PRO A 144 -9.82 17.97 -1.02
CA PRO A 144 -8.54 18.14 -1.71
C PRO A 144 -8.60 17.81 -3.21
N ASN A 145 -9.70 17.26 -3.75
CA ASN A 145 -9.84 16.86 -5.15
C ASN A 145 -10.71 17.80 -6.01
N THR A 146 -11.39 18.79 -5.43
CA THR A 146 -12.22 19.76 -6.19
C THR A 146 -11.78 21.23 -6.05
N VAL A 147 -10.70 21.50 -5.31
CA VAL A 147 -10.19 22.87 -5.11
C VAL A 147 -9.15 23.21 -6.18
N THR A 148 -9.42 24.24 -6.99
CA THR A 148 -8.35 24.92 -7.75
C THR A 148 -7.49 25.71 -6.75
N ALA A 149 -6.40 25.09 -6.28
CA ALA A 149 -5.46 25.74 -5.38
C ALA A 149 -4.68 26.83 -6.14
N THR A 150 -4.63 28.05 -5.60
CA THR A 150 -3.70 29.07 -6.11
C THR A 150 -2.27 28.65 -5.83
N LEU A 151 -1.31 29.10 -6.65
CA LEU A 151 0.12 28.76 -6.47
C LEU A 151 0.62 29.06 -5.05
N ALA A 152 0.12 30.13 -4.43
CA ALA A 152 0.44 30.50 -3.05
C ALA A 152 -0.03 29.45 -2.03
N VAL A 153 -1.22 28.88 -2.22
CA VAL A 153 -1.76 27.82 -1.34
C VAL A 153 -0.98 26.52 -1.51
N VAL A 154 -0.53 26.20 -2.73
CA VAL A 154 0.33 25.04 -2.98
C VAL A 154 1.70 25.22 -2.31
N GLN A 155 2.28 26.40 -2.40
CA GLN A 155 3.57 26.71 -1.75
C GLN A 155 3.47 26.67 -0.22
N GLU A 156 2.35 27.14 0.35
CA GLU A 156 2.09 27.05 1.79
C GLU A 156 1.85 25.60 2.25
N ALA A 157 1.14 24.79 1.47
CA ALA A 157 0.99 23.36 1.77
C ALA A 157 2.32 22.60 1.70
N ILE A 158 3.19 22.94 0.75
CA ILE A 158 4.55 22.35 0.66
C ILE A 158 5.41 22.77 1.86
N SER A 159 5.29 24.02 2.33
CA SER A 159 6.07 24.50 3.48
C SER A 159 5.61 23.93 4.83
N GLN A 160 4.35 23.48 4.91
CA GLN A 160 3.77 22.85 6.11
C GLN A 160 3.73 21.31 6.07
N GLY A 161 4.28 20.67 5.04
CA GLY A 161 4.28 19.21 4.91
C GLY A 161 4.94 18.50 6.10
N GLU A 162 4.30 17.45 6.61
CA GLU A 162 4.82 16.61 7.69
C GLU A 162 5.91 15.64 7.19
N ALA A 163 6.74 15.13 8.10
CA ALA A 163 7.94 14.34 7.79
C ALA A 163 7.70 13.07 6.95
N ALA A 164 6.46 12.54 6.91
CA ALA A 164 6.12 11.30 6.23
C ALA A 164 6.40 11.31 4.71
N THR A 165 6.44 12.49 4.08
CA THR A 165 6.74 12.64 2.63
C THR A 165 8.03 13.41 2.36
N ALA A 166 8.81 13.75 3.38
CA ALA A 166 10.00 14.58 3.24
C ALA A 166 11.17 13.77 2.65
N ARG A 167 11.68 14.20 1.47
CA ARG A 167 12.92 13.64 0.88
C ARG A 167 14.18 14.10 1.61
N ALA A 168 14.14 15.29 2.21
CA ALA A 168 15.21 15.84 3.05
C ALA A 168 14.65 16.90 4.01
N LEU A 169 15.35 17.16 5.12
CA LEU A 169 15.04 18.23 6.05
C LEU A 169 15.35 19.59 5.42
N ALA A 170 14.40 20.53 5.51
CA ALA A 170 14.56 21.89 5.00
C ALA A 170 15.70 22.66 5.67
N THR A 171 15.99 22.34 6.94
CA THR A 171 17.17 22.83 7.66
C THR A 171 17.89 21.64 8.25
N GLU A 172 19.15 21.45 7.85
CA GLU A 172 20.01 20.40 8.38
C GLU A 172 20.08 20.46 9.92
N ARG A 173 20.19 19.28 10.54
CA ARG A 173 20.34 19.14 11.99
C ARG A 173 21.71 18.55 12.29
N THR A 174 22.35 19.03 13.34
CA THR A 174 23.59 18.44 13.83
C THR A 174 23.27 17.25 14.73
N ILE A 175 23.70 16.07 14.32
CA ILE A 175 23.72 14.88 15.18
C ILE A 175 25.06 14.90 15.92
N SER A 176 25.02 15.00 17.25
CA SER A 176 26.23 15.06 18.10
C SER A 176 26.29 13.89 19.08
N LEU A 177 27.43 13.22 19.12
CA LEU A 177 27.82 12.25 20.15
C LEU A 177 28.56 12.99 21.27
N LYS A 178 28.23 12.68 22.53
CA LYS A 178 28.86 13.24 23.73
C LYS A 178 29.18 12.12 24.73
N GLY A 179 30.23 12.30 25.53
CA GLY A 179 30.68 11.34 26.54
C GLY A 179 32.08 10.81 26.23
N ASP A 180 32.30 9.51 26.48
CA ASP A 180 33.60 8.81 26.30
C ASP A 180 34.09 8.84 24.83
N ALA A 181 33.18 9.10 23.89
CA ALA A 181 33.48 9.34 22.49
C ALA A 181 32.70 10.57 22.01
N THR A 182 33.36 11.45 21.28
CA THR A 182 32.78 12.68 20.74
C THR A 182 32.85 12.69 19.22
N GLY A 183 31.84 13.24 18.57
CA GLY A 183 31.80 13.39 17.12
C GLY A 183 30.51 14.07 16.72
N SER A 184 30.49 14.74 15.58
CA SER A 184 29.26 15.33 15.06
C SER A 184 29.24 15.37 13.55
N ALA A 185 28.06 15.23 12.96
CA ALA A 185 27.82 15.49 11.55
C ALA A 185 26.49 16.21 11.35
N LYS A 186 26.40 16.93 10.23
CA LYS A 186 25.14 17.52 9.77
C LYS A 186 24.38 16.46 8.97
N PHE A 187 23.08 16.33 9.24
CA PHE A 187 22.20 15.38 8.59
C PHE A 187 20.93 16.07 8.11
N ASN A 188 20.55 15.80 6.87
CA ASN A 188 19.31 16.25 6.27
C ASN A 188 18.50 15.12 5.63
N GLY A 189 18.92 13.85 5.69
CA GLY A 189 18.16 12.72 5.13
C GLY A 189 18.27 12.48 3.63
N ALA A 190 19.03 13.31 2.88
CA ALA A 190 19.23 13.09 1.45
C ALA A 190 20.17 11.90 1.11
N GLY A 191 20.92 11.43 2.11
CA GLY A 191 21.85 10.30 1.99
C GLY A 191 22.49 9.98 3.35
N ASP A 192 23.40 8.99 3.36
CA ASP A 192 24.09 8.53 4.57
C ASP A 192 25.06 9.60 5.10
N ALA A 193 25.13 9.75 6.42
CA ALA A 193 26.08 10.64 7.08
C ALA A 193 27.14 9.83 7.85
N ALA A 194 28.42 10.12 7.56
CA ALA A 194 29.54 9.59 8.32
C ALA A 194 29.89 10.54 9.49
N ILE A 195 29.98 10.00 10.70
CA ILE A 195 30.46 10.74 11.88
C ILE A 195 31.87 10.27 12.20
N ASN A 196 32.85 11.15 12.07
CA ASN A 196 34.20 10.89 12.58
C ASN A 196 34.17 10.93 14.11
N VAL A 197 34.50 9.80 14.74
CA VAL A 197 34.45 9.64 16.19
C VAL A 197 35.85 9.79 16.77
N THR A 198 35.98 10.62 17.80
CA THR A 198 37.20 10.80 18.59
C THR A 198 36.97 10.25 19.99
N LEU A 199 37.84 9.36 20.46
CA LEU A 199 37.82 8.83 21.82
C LEU A 199 38.50 9.80 22.78
N ALA A 200 37.97 9.92 24.00
CA ALA A 200 38.68 10.62 25.06
C ALA A 200 39.92 9.84 25.51
N ASN A 201 41.01 10.53 25.82
CA ASN A 201 42.19 9.91 26.41
C ASN A 201 41.85 9.30 27.78
N SER A 202 42.37 8.11 28.07
CA SER A 202 42.14 7.45 29.38
C SER A 202 42.82 8.14 30.56
N GLY A 203 43.68 9.12 30.31
CA GLY A 203 44.49 9.82 31.31
C GLY A 203 45.81 9.12 31.65
N VAL A 204 46.01 7.89 31.17
CA VAL A 204 47.28 7.13 31.36
C VAL A 204 48.23 7.46 30.21
N LEU A 205 49.50 7.73 30.53
CA LEU A 205 50.53 8.02 29.54
C LEU A 205 50.73 6.81 28.61
N ALA A 206 50.97 7.07 27.34
CA ALA A 206 51.29 6.01 26.39
C ALA A 206 52.66 5.39 26.75
N GLY A 207 52.69 4.07 26.94
CA GLY A 207 53.90 3.34 27.33
C GLY A 207 53.65 1.87 27.60
N ALA A 208 54.72 1.11 27.82
CA ALA A 208 54.66 -0.28 28.23
C ALA A 208 54.61 -0.37 29.76
N TYR A 209 53.64 -1.12 30.29
CA TYR A 209 53.48 -1.38 31.72
C TYR A 209 53.46 -2.88 31.97
N SER A 210 54.15 -3.35 32.99
CA SER A 210 54.15 -4.78 33.35
C SER A 210 52.92 -5.18 34.18
N LYS A 211 52.17 -4.21 34.71
CA LYS A 211 50.83 -4.40 35.26
C LYS A 211 49.95 -3.17 35.03
N VAL A 212 48.64 -3.39 34.85
CA VAL A 212 47.65 -2.33 34.65
C VAL A 212 46.41 -2.58 35.49
N ARG A 213 45.73 -1.52 35.91
CA ARG A 213 44.40 -1.58 36.50
C ARG A 213 43.39 -1.04 35.50
N VAL A 214 42.32 -1.79 35.25
CA VAL A 214 41.27 -1.43 34.27
C VAL A 214 39.95 -1.12 34.95
N SER A 215 39.16 -0.24 34.33
CA SER A 215 37.77 0.00 34.70
C SER A 215 36.86 -1.16 34.27
N ALA A 216 35.61 -1.17 34.72
CA ALA A 216 34.60 -2.14 34.29
C ALA A 216 34.34 -2.12 32.77
N LYS A 217 34.66 -1.01 32.09
CA LYS A 217 34.57 -0.86 30.63
C LYS A 217 35.87 -1.23 29.90
N GLY A 218 36.90 -1.69 30.61
CA GLY A 218 38.19 -2.09 30.02
C GLY A 218 39.19 -0.96 29.76
N LEU A 219 38.87 0.30 30.11
CA LEU A 219 39.83 1.41 30.03
C LEU A 219 40.91 1.28 31.10
N VAL A 220 42.17 1.45 30.73
CA VAL A 220 43.31 1.49 31.67
C VAL A 220 43.21 2.75 32.53
N LEU A 221 43.10 2.56 33.84
CA LEU A 221 43.02 3.64 34.84
C LEU A 221 44.40 3.98 35.40
N GLU A 222 45.31 3.00 35.46
CA GLU A 222 46.67 3.16 35.99
C GLU A 222 47.58 2.06 35.45
N GLY A 223 48.86 2.39 35.23
CA GLY A 223 49.91 1.45 34.85
C GLY A 223 51.11 1.53 35.80
N ALA A 224 51.69 0.37 36.16
CA ALA A 224 52.81 0.28 37.10
C ALA A 224 53.79 -0.85 36.75
N ALA A 225 54.97 -0.83 37.39
CA ALA A 225 55.94 -1.93 37.34
C ALA A 225 55.53 -3.09 38.28
N LEU A 226 55.96 -4.32 37.98
CA LEU A 226 55.83 -5.45 38.90
C LEU A 226 56.73 -5.23 40.12
N THR A 227 56.20 -5.52 41.29
CA THR A 227 56.91 -5.54 42.56
C THR A 227 57.03 -6.98 43.04
N ALA A 228 57.91 -7.24 44.01
CA ALA A 228 58.08 -8.59 44.56
C ALA A 228 56.77 -9.19 45.10
N ALA A 229 55.83 -8.36 45.57
CA ALA A 229 54.53 -8.80 46.07
C ALA A 229 53.56 -9.25 44.96
N ASP A 230 53.76 -8.81 43.71
CA ASP A 230 52.96 -9.25 42.57
C ASP A 230 53.41 -10.62 42.02
N ILE A 231 54.57 -11.11 42.47
CA ILE A 231 55.13 -12.40 42.05
C ILE A 231 54.69 -13.46 43.08
N PRO A 232 53.85 -14.45 42.69
CA PRO A 232 53.45 -15.51 43.61
C PRO A 232 54.67 -16.32 44.08
N SER A 233 54.54 -17.05 45.18
CA SER A 233 55.59 -17.98 45.62
C SER A 233 55.87 -19.00 44.52
N LEU A 234 57.05 -18.91 43.90
CA LEU A 234 57.50 -19.83 42.87
C LEU A 234 58.35 -20.94 43.50
N ASP A 235 58.00 -22.19 43.19
CA ASP A 235 58.88 -23.32 43.46
C ASP A 235 60.14 -23.22 42.59
N ALA A 236 61.29 -23.58 43.13
CA ALA A 236 62.58 -23.61 42.45
C ALA A 236 62.55 -24.49 41.19
N ALA A 237 61.67 -25.49 41.13
CA ALA A 237 61.44 -26.32 39.94
C ALA A 237 60.94 -25.51 38.72
N LYS A 238 60.46 -24.28 38.90
CA LYS A 238 59.99 -23.40 37.82
C LYS A 238 61.08 -22.48 37.24
N ILE A 239 62.32 -22.55 37.74
CA ILE A 239 63.46 -21.79 37.23
C ILE A 239 64.22 -22.62 36.20
N THR A 240 63.90 -22.43 34.92
CA THR A 240 64.51 -23.18 33.79
C THR A 240 65.89 -22.63 33.40
N THR A 241 66.21 -21.38 33.77
CA THR A 241 67.51 -20.71 33.55
C THR A 241 67.81 -19.71 34.69
N GLY A 242 69.09 -19.49 35.02
CA GLY A 242 69.56 -18.64 36.13
C GLY A 242 70.25 -19.42 37.27
N THR A 243 71.03 -18.74 38.13
CA THR A 243 71.78 -19.38 39.23
C THR A 243 71.20 -19.03 40.61
N LEU A 244 70.97 -20.05 41.45
CA LEU A 244 70.65 -19.89 42.87
C LEU A 244 71.95 -19.90 43.68
N SER A 245 72.24 -18.83 44.42
CA SER A 245 73.41 -18.78 45.29
C SER A 245 73.13 -19.57 46.58
N ARG A 246 73.78 -20.73 46.75
CA ARG A 246 73.76 -21.52 48.00
C ARG A 246 75.12 -21.46 48.69
N PRO A 247 75.22 -21.04 49.97
CA PRO A 247 76.45 -21.16 50.72
C PRO A 247 76.57 -22.60 51.25
N THR A 248 77.57 -23.36 50.80
CA THR A 248 77.89 -24.68 51.37
C THR A 248 79.09 -24.57 52.30
N THR A 249 78.84 -24.55 53.61
CA THR A 249 79.83 -24.89 54.64
C THR A 249 79.60 -26.34 55.08
N GLY A 250 80.51 -27.26 54.73
CA GLY A 250 80.30 -28.70 54.98
C GLY A 250 81.47 -29.65 54.64
N ASN A 251 82.61 -29.48 55.30
CA ASN A 251 83.52 -30.50 55.88
C ASN A 251 83.59 -31.98 55.38
N ALA A 252 83.66 -32.24 54.08
CA ALA A 252 84.03 -33.58 53.57
C ALA A 252 85.51 -33.99 53.81
N GLY A 253 86.37 -33.07 54.26
CA GLY A 253 87.84 -33.27 54.23
C GLY A 253 88.52 -33.95 55.43
N SER A 254 87.84 -34.45 56.47
CA SER A 254 88.55 -34.91 57.69
C SER A 254 88.02 -36.17 58.42
N ALA A 255 87.24 -37.04 57.78
CA ALA A 255 86.72 -38.25 58.44
C ALA A 255 87.75 -39.39 58.58
N THR A 256 88.61 -39.31 59.61
CA THR A 256 89.72 -40.25 59.90
C THR A 256 89.27 -41.69 60.21
N LYS A 257 88.00 -41.93 60.55
CA LYS A 257 87.47 -43.27 60.91
C LYS A 257 87.19 -44.21 59.74
N LEU A 258 87.29 -43.72 58.51
CA LEU A 258 87.11 -44.48 57.27
C LEU A 258 88.44 -44.93 56.62
N GLN A 259 89.60 -44.62 57.23
CA GLN A 259 90.92 -45.00 56.70
C GLN A 259 91.18 -46.52 56.64
N ALA A 260 90.34 -47.34 57.28
CA ALA A 260 90.33 -48.80 57.12
C ALA A 260 88.92 -49.23 56.68
N ALA A 261 88.85 -49.96 55.56
CA ALA A 261 87.59 -50.39 54.95
C ALA A 261 86.73 -51.23 55.91
N ARG A 262 85.43 -50.94 55.97
CA ARG A 262 84.45 -51.63 56.82
C ARG A 262 83.62 -52.59 55.99
N VAL A 263 83.44 -53.83 56.46
CA VAL A 263 82.58 -54.83 55.81
C VAL A 263 81.11 -54.58 56.17
N PHE A 264 80.25 -54.58 55.16
CA PHE A 264 78.80 -54.65 55.30
C PHE A 264 78.31 -56.01 54.78
N THR A 265 77.50 -56.71 55.59
CA THR A 265 76.91 -58.03 55.26
C THR A 265 75.39 -57.94 55.31
N PHE A 266 74.72 -58.40 54.26
CA PHE A 266 73.26 -58.41 54.15
C PHE A 266 72.74 -59.86 54.13
N THR A 267 71.71 -60.16 54.94
CA THR A 267 71.07 -61.49 55.03
C THR A 267 69.53 -61.34 55.02
N GLY A 268 68.80 -62.32 54.47
CA GLY A 268 67.34 -62.29 54.29
C GLY A 268 66.91 -62.59 52.85
N ASP A 269 65.85 -61.93 52.37
CA ASP A 269 65.26 -62.13 51.03
C ASP A 269 66.21 -61.69 49.86
N VAL A 270 67.39 -61.11 50.16
CA VAL A 270 68.54 -60.92 49.25
C VAL A 270 69.85 -61.17 50.01
N GLY A 271 70.87 -61.69 49.33
CA GLY A 271 72.19 -61.96 49.93
C GLY A 271 73.35 -61.26 49.23
N GLY A 272 74.30 -60.72 50.02
CA GLY A 272 75.59 -60.24 49.51
C GLY A 272 76.43 -59.49 50.56
N GLN A 273 77.68 -59.20 50.22
CA GLN A 273 78.65 -58.55 51.11
C GLN A 273 79.67 -57.70 50.35
N GLY A 274 80.16 -56.62 50.97
CA GLY A 274 81.23 -55.79 50.41
C GLY A 274 81.85 -54.82 51.41
N GLN A 275 82.97 -54.19 51.05
CA GLN A 275 83.75 -53.31 51.93
C GLN A 275 83.76 -51.87 51.43
N PHE A 276 83.64 -50.89 52.34
CA PHE A 276 83.66 -49.47 52.02
C PHE A 276 84.58 -48.67 52.97
N ASP A 277 85.38 -47.77 52.39
CA ASP A 277 86.33 -46.89 53.08
C ASP A 277 86.17 -45.41 52.72
N GLY A 278 85.11 -45.04 51.99
CA GLY A 278 84.80 -43.64 51.70
C GLY A 278 85.62 -42.98 50.59
N ALA A 279 86.55 -43.68 49.94
CA ALA A 279 87.40 -43.08 48.91
C ALA A 279 86.68 -42.89 47.56
N GLN A 280 85.79 -43.81 47.21
CA GLN A 280 84.94 -43.82 46.01
C GLN A 280 83.64 -44.57 46.33
N ASP A 281 82.62 -44.45 45.47
CA ASP A 281 81.40 -45.24 45.60
C ASP A 281 81.69 -46.75 45.54
N VAL A 282 81.05 -47.54 46.41
CA VAL A 282 81.16 -49.01 46.45
C VAL A 282 79.85 -49.64 46.01
N ALA A 283 79.93 -50.54 45.02
CA ALA A 283 78.81 -51.36 44.58
C ALA A 283 78.91 -52.76 45.21
N ILE A 284 77.94 -53.13 46.03
CA ILE A 284 77.84 -54.46 46.64
C ILE A 284 76.83 -55.28 45.85
N ALA A 285 77.29 -56.37 45.24
CA ALA A 285 76.41 -57.26 44.49
C ALA A 285 75.51 -58.04 45.45
N LEU A 286 74.20 -57.79 45.36
CA LEU A 286 73.16 -58.55 46.05
C LEU A 286 72.47 -59.48 45.04
N SER A 287 72.36 -60.77 45.34
CA SER A 287 71.57 -61.70 44.54
C SER A 287 70.18 -61.89 45.15
N LEU A 288 69.16 -61.68 44.32
CA LEU A 288 67.76 -61.97 44.60
C LEU A 288 67.36 -63.23 43.81
N GLU A 289 66.66 -64.17 44.45
CA GLU A 289 66.18 -65.37 43.76
C GLU A 289 65.04 -65.01 42.79
N SER A 290 65.09 -65.56 41.57
CA SER A 290 64.16 -65.21 40.48
C SER A 290 62.72 -65.57 40.83
N THR A 291 61.77 -64.63 40.65
CA THR A 291 60.34 -64.85 40.89
C THR A 291 59.65 -65.81 39.91
N GLY A 292 60.35 -66.22 38.84
CA GLY A 292 59.82 -67.04 37.76
C GLY A 292 58.99 -66.30 36.71
N VAL A 293 58.65 -65.02 36.93
CA VAL A 293 57.93 -64.17 35.96
C VAL A 293 58.92 -63.56 34.95
N ARG A 294 58.61 -63.64 33.65
CA ARG A 294 59.46 -63.07 32.60
C ARG A 294 59.54 -61.54 32.76
N ALA A 295 60.73 -60.96 32.64
CA ALA A 295 60.90 -59.50 32.74
C ALA A 295 60.10 -58.78 31.64
N GLY A 296 59.28 -57.82 32.03
CA GLY A 296 58.43 -57.03 31.13
C GLY A 296 57.44 -56.15 31.89
N THR A 297 56.74 -55.28 31.15
CA THR A 297 55.67 -54.44 31.71
C THR A 297 54.35 -55.19 31.65
N TYR A 298 53.71 -55.36 32.81
CA TYR A 298 52.39 -55.99 32.92
C TYR A 298 51.39 -54.96 33.47
N PRO A 299 50.27 -54.70 32.79
CA PRO A 299 49.26 -53.76 33.27
C PRO A 299 48.41 -54.32 34.43
N LYS A 300 48.55 -55.63 34.72
CA LYS A 300 47.92 -56.32 35.84
C LYS A 300 48.88 -57.39 36.38
N VAL A 301 49.04 -57.45 37.70
CA VAL A 301 49.91 -58.42 38.37
C VAL A 301 49.24 -59.03 39.60
N ARG A 302 49.64 -60.25 39.95
CA ARG A 302 49.32 -60.89 41.23
C ARG A 302 50.59 -60.99 42.07
N VAL A 303 50.53 -60.52 43.31
CA VAL A 303 51.69 -60.48 44.21
C VAL A 303 51.52 -61.40 45.43
N SER A 304 52.64 -61.83 46.00
CA SER A 304 52.68 -62.55 47.28
C SER A 304 52.41 -61.62 48.46
N ALA A 305 52.23 -62.18 49.66
CA ALA A 305 52.07 -61.41 50.89
C ALA A 305 53.28 -60.50 51.21
N LYS A 306 54.46 -60.79 50.64
CA LYS A 306 55.67 -59.97 50.75
C LYS A 306 55.89 -59.03 49.55
N GLY A 307 54.95 -58.95 48.60
CA GLY A 307 55.01 -58.03 47.46
C GLY A 307 55.79 -58.53 46.24
N LEU A 308 56.27 -59.79 46.22
CA LEU A 308 56.89 -60.38 45.03
C LEU A 308 55.83 -60.70 43.97
N VAL A 309 56.09 -60.35 42.70
CA VAL A 309 55.18 -60.64 41.59
C VAL A 309 55.23 -62.13 41.26
N LEU A 310 54.08 -62.79 41.41
CA LEU A 310 53.90 -64.23 41.17
C LEU A 310 53.40 -64.51 39.74
N GLU A 311 52.66 -63.58 39.14
CA GLU A 311 52.12 -63.70 37.78
C GLU A 311 51.83 -62.31 37.17
N GLY A 312 51.99 -62.16 35.86
CA GLY A 312 51.65 -60.94 35.11
C GLY A 312 50.72 -61.23 33.93
N ALA A 313 49.69 -60.41 33.75
CA ALA A 313 48.66 -60.56 32.72
C ALA A 313 48.33 -59.21 32.04
N ALA A 314 47.73 -59.27 30.84
CA ALA A 314 47.15 -58.10 30.19
C ALA A 314 45.81 -57.72 30.84
N LEU A 315 45.42 -56.44 30.78
CA LEU A 315 44.07 -56.02 31.15
C LEU A 315 43.07 -56.56 30.13
N THR A 316 41.98 -57.13 30.63
CA THR A 316 40.83 -57.50 29.81
C THR A 316 39.72 -56.46 29.96
N ALA A 317 38.73 -56.45 29.06
CA ALA A 317 37.61 -55.51 29.15
C ALA A 317 36.84 -55.63 30.49
N ALA A 318 36.85 -56.81 31.12
CA ALA A 318 36.21 -57.03 32.42
C ALA A 318 36.98 -56.40 33.60
N ASP A 319 38.28 -56.10 33.43
CA ASP A 319 39.13 -55.45 34.44
C ASP A 319 38.97 -53.93 34.45
N ILE A 320 38.25 -53.36 33.48
CA ILE A 320 38.01 -51.92 33.35
C ILE A 320 36.59 -51.63 33.84
N PRO A 321 36.42 -50.90 34.96
CA PRO A 321 35.11 -50.50 35.45
C PRO A 321 34.33 -49.70 34.39
N SER A 322 33.00 -49.72 34.45
CA SER A 322 32.18 -48.79 33.65
C SER A 322 32.53 -47.35 34.01
N LEU A 323 33.07 -46.60 33.05
CA LEU A 323 33.48 -45.22 33.21
C LEU A 323 32.41 -44.28 32.65
N ASP A 324 31.97 -43.32 33.46
CA ASP A 324 31.11 -42.22 33.01
C ASP A 324 31.93 -41.25 32.14
N ALA A 325 31.37 -40.88 30.98
CA ALA A 325 31.98 -39.94 30.05
C ALA A 325 32.32 -38.57 30.70
N ALA A 326 31.59 -38.17 31.75
CA ALA A 326 31.88 -36.95 32.51
C ALA A 326 33.23 -36.96 33.26
N LYS A 327 33.87 -38.12 33.40
CA LYS A 327 35.14 -38.28 34.13
C LYS A 327 36.39 -38.27 33.22
N ILE A 328 36.22 -38.02 31.92
CA ILE A 328 37.33 -37.96 30.95
C ILE A 328 37.77 -36.51 30.77
N THR A 329 38.88 -36.12 31.42
CA THR A 329 39.41 -34.75 31.42
C THR A 329 40.39 -34.46 30.27
N THR A 330 40.92 -35.50 29.64
CA THR A 330 41.82 -35.42 28.46
C THR A 330 41.68 -36.67 27.58
N GLY A 331 42.04 -36.55 26.29
CA GLY A 331 41.88 -37.61 25.27
C GLY A 331 40.77 -37.29 24.26
N THR A 332 40.93 -37.72 23.01
CA THR A 332 39.95 -37.51 21.93
C THR A 332 38.99 -38.70 21.84
N LEU A 333 37.73 -38.47 22.18
CA LEU A 333 36.64 -39.34 21.71
C LEU A 333 36.54 -39.16 20.20
N SER A 334 37.08 -40.09 19.42
CA SER A 334 36.90 -40.09 17.97
C SER A 334 35.44 -40.43 17.66
N ARG A 335 34.56 -39.42 17.73
CA ARG A 335 33.28 -39.45 17.03
C ARG A 335 33.62 -39.25 15.55
N PRO A 336 33.23 -40.15 14.64
CA PRO A 336 33.41 -39.90 13.22
C PRO A 336 32.59 -38.66 12.85
N THR A 337 33.25 -37.54 12.52
CA THR A 337 32.61 -36.31 12.07
C THR A 337 32.49 -36.23 10.55
N THR A 338 32.25 -37.35 9.88
CA THR A 338 32.00 -37.40 8.44
C THR A 338 30.51 -37.40 8.06
N GLY A 339 29.63 -36.88 8.92
CA GLY A 339 28.23 -36.70 8.56
C GLY A 339 27.43 -35.87 9.56
N ASN A 340 27.06 -34.67 9.14
CA ASN A 340 26.02 -33.81 9.70
C ASN A 340 26.29 -33.18 11.08
N ALA A 341 25.73 -31.99 11.30
CA ALA A 341 25.66 -31.34 12.60
C ALA A 341 24.98 -32.28 13.61
N GLY A 342 25.77 -32.93 14.47
CA GLY A 342 25.35 -33.96 15.42
C GLY A 342 24.43 -33.50 16.56
N SER A 343 23.76 -32.36 16.41
CA SER A 343 22.73 -31.85 17.32
C SER A 343 21.42 -31.49 16.61
N ALA A 344 21.36 -31.54 15.28
CA ALA A 344 20.14 -31.26 14.52
C ALA A 344 19.28 -32.52 14.34
N THR A 345 18.91 -33.20 15.44
CA THR A 345 18.04 -34.40 15.42
C THR A 345 16.73 -34.14 14.68
N LYS A 346 16.28 -32.88 14.63
CA LYS A 346 15.10 -32.45 13.90
C LYS A 346 15.27 -32.44 12.36
N LEU A 347 16.46 -32.49 11.77
CA LEU A 347 16.65 -32.51 10.31
C LEU A 347 17.12 -33.88 9.77
N GLN A 348 17.16 -34.93 10.60
CA GLN A 348 17.47 -36.30 10.16
C GLN A 348 16.46 -36.89 9.17
N THR A 349 15.22 -36.40 9.22
CA THR A 349 14.19 -36.68 8.21
C THR A 349 13.97 -35.40 7.43
N ALA A 350 14.14 -35.47 6.10
CA ALA A 350 13.90 -34.34 5.21
C ALA A 350 12.50 -33.76 5.43
N ARG A 351 12.40 -32.43 5.51
CA ARG A 351 11.15 -31.75 5.86
C ARG A 351 10.51 -31.17 4.62
N ALA A 352 9.22 -31.41 4.44
CA ALA A 352 8.44 -30.70 3.44
C ALA A 352 8.29 -29.23 3.88
N VAL A 353 8.72 -28.32 3.02
CA VAL A 353 8.47 -26.89 3.12
C VAL A 353 7.41 -26.58 2.08
N GLY A 354 6.21 -26.22 2.55
CA GLY A 354 5.05 -25.92 1.70
C GLY A 354 4.60 -24.48 1.86
N PHE A 355 4.32 -23.83 0.73
CA PHE A 355 3.60 -22.57 0.65
C PHE A 355 2.15 -22.85 0.27
N THR A 356 1.21 -22.24 1.00
CA THR A 356 -0.24 -22.40 0.82
C THR A 356 -0.90 -21.03 0.72
N GLY A 357 -2.08 -20.95 0.10
CA GLY A 357 -2.78 -19.70 -0.19
C GLY A 357 -2.81 -19.39 -1.68
N ASP A 358 -2.75 -18.11 -2.04
CA ASP A 358 -2.85 -17.65 -3.43
C ASP A 358 -1.69 -18.10 -4.32
N VAL A 359 -0.54 -18.37 -3.70
CA VAL A 359 0.63 -18.97 -4.35
C VAL A 359 0.94 -20.28 -3.65
N THR A 360 0.96 -21.36 -4.42
CA THR A 360 1.22 -22.72 -3.93
C THR A 360 2.55 -23.24 -4.46
N GLY A 361 3.28 -23.97 -3.64
CA GLY A 361 4.50 -24.65 -4.04
C GLY A 361 5.08 -25.42 -2.87
N GLN A 362 5.77 -26.51 -3.16
CA GLN A 362 6.34 -27.37 -2.13
C GLN A 362 7.68 -27.93 -2.58
N GLY A 363 8.59 -28.05 -1.62
CA GLY A 363 9.90 -28.66 -1.81
C GLY A 363 10.35 -29.34 -0.53
N VAL A 364 11.26 -30.30 -0.67
CA VAL A 364 11.79 -31.05 0.47
C VAL A 364 13.18 -30.52 0.79
N PHE A 365 13.37 -30.06 2.03
CA PHE A 365 14.66 -29.55 2.52
C PHE A 365 15.28 -30.56 3.49
N ASP A 366 16.49 -31.00 3.17
CA ASP A 366 17.31 -31.88 4.02
C ASP A 366 18.63 -31.23 4.46
N GLY A 367 18.90 -29.98 4.06
CA GLY A 367 20.10 -29.24 4.43
C GLY A 367 21.36 -29.62 3.64
N SER A 368 21.27 -30.49 2.63
CA SER A 368 22.42 -30.90 1.81
C SER A 368 22.83 -29.85 0.77
N GLN A 369 21.87 -29.09 0.23
CA GLN A 369 22.05 -28.07 -0.80
C GLN A 369 21.00 -26.95 -0.68
N ASN A 370 21.12 -25.91 -1.51
CA ASN A 370 20.10 -24.88 -1.65
C ASN A 370 18.81 -25.48 -2.21
N LEU A 371 17.65 -25.16 -1.61
CA LEU A 371 16.33 -25.59 -2.10
C LEU A 371 15.65 -24.46 -2.88
N SER A 372 15.42 -24.69 -4.17
CA SER A 372 14.59 -23.83 -5.03
C SER A 372 13.19 -24.43 -5.15
N ILE A 373 12.17 -23.67 -4.76
CA ILE A 373 10.76 -24.12 -4.84
C ILE A 373 10.07 -23.33 -5.96
N ALA A 374 9.60 -24.04 -6.99
CA ALA A 374 8.78 -23.46 -8.04
C ALA A 374 7.40 -23.13 -7.46
N LEU A 375 7.00 -21.86 -7.57
CA LEU A 375 5.74 -21.34 -7.06
C LEU A 375 4.74 -21.18 -8.21
N THR A 376 3.53 -21.69 -8.02
CA THR A 376 2.41 -21.55 -8.94
C THR A 376 1.38 -20.63 -8.32
N LEU A 377 1.08 -19.53 -9.02
CA LEU A 377 -0.04 -18.65 -8.68
C LEU A 377 -1.34 -19.36 -9.03
N ALA A 378 -2.25 -19.50 -8.07
CA ALA A 378 -3.58 -20.00 -8.36
C ALA A 378 -4.25 -19.03 -9.35
N GLY A 379 -4.77 -19.57 -10.46
CA GLY A 379 -5.51 -18.76 -11.44
C GLY A 379 -6.67 -18.02 -10.77
N MET A 380 -7.01 -16.84 -11.29
CA MET A 380 -8.10 -16.03 -10.76
C MET A 380 -9.42 -16.80 -10.89
N ASP A 381 -9.89 -17.38 -9.79
CA ASP A 381 -11.10 -18.19 -9.74
C ASP A 381 -12.32 -17.27 -9.69
N VAL A 382 -12.91 -17.02 -10.87
CA VAL A 382 -14.10 -16.19 -11.03
C VAL A 382 -15.33 -16.77 -10.32
N SER A 383 -15.35 -18.05 -9.94
CA SER A 383 -16.43 -18.64 -9.14
C SER A 383 -16.45 -18.12 -7.68
N LYS A 384 -15.36 -17.48 -7.23
CA LYS A 384 -15.27 -16.81 -5.92
C LYS A 384 -15.88 -15.41 -5.90
N LEU A 385 -16.28 -14.85 -7.03
CA LEU A 385 -17.01 -13.58 -7.09
C LEU A 385 -18.47 -13.79 -6.68
N VAL A 386 -18.72 -13.73 -5.37
CA VAL A 386 -20.05 -13.98 -4.77
C VAL A 386 -21.04 -12.84 -5.01
N SER A 387 -20.55 -11.61 -5.20
CA SER A 387 -21.40 -10.43 -5.37
C SER A 387 -20.66 -9.29 -6.08
N GLY A 388 -21.43 -8.39 -6.70
CA GLY A 388 -20.91 -7.19 -7.36
C GLY A 388 -20.98 -7.29 -8.89
N ILE A 389 -20.94 -6.14 -9.54
CA ILE A 389 -20.91 -6.02 -11.00
C ILE A 389 -19.49 -5.64 -11.40
N LEU A 390 -18.89 -6.41 -12.31
CA LEU A 390 -17.57 -6.07 -12.84
C LEU A 390 -17.70 -4.80 -13.71
N PRO A 391 -16.98 -3.72 -13.38
CA PRO A 391 -17.10 -2.46 -14.10
C PRO A 391 -16.41 -2.54 -15.47
N VAL A 392 -16.82 -1.66 -16.40
CA VAL A 392 -16.33 -1.64 -17.79
C VAL A 392 -14.81 -1.47 -17.89
N HIS A 393 -14.20 -0.63 -17.04
CA HIS A 393 -12.75 -0.44 -17.01
C HIS A 393 -11.96 -1.68 -16.57
N ARG A 394 -12.64 -2.72 -16.06
CA ARG A 394 -12.07 -4.03 -15.69
C ARG A 394 -12.52 -5.16 -16.61
N GLY A 395 -13.06 -4.83 -17.79
CA GLY A 395 -13.54 -5.79 -18.79
C GLY A 395 -14.90 -6.40 -18.49
N GLY A 396 -15.65 -5.85 -17.53
CA GLY A 396 -17.03 -6.26 -17.27
C GLY A 396 -18.06 -5.50 -18.07
N THR A 397 -19.32 -5.92 -17.98
CA THR A 397 -20.44 -5.28 -18.68
C THR A 397 -20.96 -4.02 -18.01
N GLY A 398 -20.56 -3.72 -16.77
CA GLY A 398 -21.04 -2.55 -16.02
C GLY A 398 -22.51 -2.60 -15.59
N GLY A 399 -23.25 -3.65 -15.95
CA GLY A 399 -24.64 -3.90 -15.54
C GLY A 399 -24.94 -5.39 -15.44
N ASN A 400 -25.91 -5.75 -14.59
CA ASN A 400 -26.39 -7.13 -14.39
C ASN A 400 -27.68 -7.45 -15.16
N THR A 401 -28.20 -6.50 -15.94
CA THR A 401 -29.32 -6.69 -16.87
C THR A 401 -28.86 -6.34 -18.28
N PRO A 402 -29.53 -6.87 -19.33
CA PRO A 402 -29.21 -6.51 -20.72
C PRO A 402 -29.25 -5.00 -20.96
N ASP A 403 -30.22 -4.29 -20.38
CA ASP A 403 -30.36 -2.83 -20.53
C ASP A 403 -29.27 -2.07 -19.79
N GLY A 404 -28.95 -2.49 -18.55
CA GLY A 404 -27.86 -1.91 -17.77
C GLY A 404 -26.50 -2.10 -18.45
N ALA A 405 -26.26 -3.28 -19.05
CA ALA A 405 -25.04 -3.55 -19.81
C ALA A 405 -24.94 -2.69 -21.08
N ARG A 406 -26.05 -2.55 -21.83
CA ARG A 406 -26.08 -1.70 -23.02
C ARG A 406 -25.83 -0.23 -22.69
N ASN A 407 -26.45 0.30 -21.64
CA ASN A 407 -26.21 1.67 -21.17
C ASN A 407 -24.76 1.89 -20.73
N ALA A 408 -24.17 0.94 -20.01
CA ALA A 408 -22.79 1.06 -19.54
C ALA A 408 -21.75 0.97 -20.68
N LEU A 409 -22.06 0.22 -21.74
CA LEU A 409 -21.20 0.05 -22.91
C LEU A 409 -21.52 1.03 -24.06
N ASN A 410 -22.53 1.90 -23.90
CA ASN A 410 -23.08 2.72 -24.97
C ASN A 410 -23.45 1.90 -26.23
N ALA A 411 -24.11 0.76 -26.02
CA ALA A 411 -24.54 -0.14 -27.09
C ALA A 411 -26.03 0.01 -27.43
N ALA A 412 -26.33 0.02 -28.72
CA ALA A 412 -27.68 0.14 -29.31
C ALA A 412 -28.51 -1.15 -29.22
N VAL A 413 -29.84 -1.04 -29.32
CA VAL A 413 -30.75 -2.16 -29.59
C VAL A 413 -30.81 -2.40 -31.11
N ARG A 414 -30.95 -3.66 -31.52
CA ARG A 414 -31.06 -4.00 -32.94
C ARG A 414 -32.39 -3.47 -33.53
N SER A 415 -32.30 -2.64 -34.57
CA SER A 415 -33.45 -2.23 -35.38
C SER A 415 -34.17 -3.41 -36.05
N GLN A 416 -35.47 -3.29 -36.29
CA GLN A 416 -36.27 -4.26 -37.02
C GLN A 416 -36.43 -3.85 -38.49
N PHE A 417 -36.44 -4.82 -39.40
CA PHE A 417 -36.57 -4.59 -40.84
C PHE A 417 -37.37 -5.70 -41.52
N SER A 418 -38.26 -5.30 -42.42
CA SER A 418 -38.99 -6.19 -43.33
C SER A 418 -38.85 -5.67 -44.75
N GLY A 419 -38.10 -6.39 -45.60
CA GLY A 419 -37.86 -6.06 -47.01
C GLY A 419 -39.00 -6.45 -47.97
N ALA A 420 -40.20 -6.71 -47.45
CA ALA A 420 -41.35 -7.07 -48.27
C ALA A 420 -41.80 -5.89 -49.17
N GLN A 421 -42.62 -6.19 -50.19
CA GLN A 421 -43.22 -5.18 -51.07
C GLN A 421 -43.99 -4.12 -50.28
N ASN A 422 -44.71 -4.54 -49.24
CA ASN A 422 -45.24 -3.68 -48.19
C ASN A 422 -44.41 -3.93 -46.92
N GLY A 423 -43.39 -3.12 -46.70
CA GLY A 423 -42.33 -3.37 -45.72
C GLY A 423 -42.08 -2.19 -44.79
N PHE A 424 -41.10 -2.35 -43.90
CA PHE A 424 -40.73 -1.32 -42.94
C PHE A 424 -39.28 -1.44 -42.46
N TYR A 425 -38.77 -0.33 -41.93
CA TYR A 425 -37.60 -0.23 -41.08
C TYR A 425 -38.02 0.47 -39.77
N TRP A 426 -37.61 -0.08 -38.62
CA TRP A 426 -37.92 0.48 -37.31
C TRP A 426 -36.67 0.49 -36.43
N ASP A 427 -36.19 1.69 -36.13
CA ASP A 427 -35.18 1.93 -35.11
C ASP A 427 -35.84 1.90 -33.73
N THR A 428 -35.55 0.84 -32.97
CA THR A 428 -36.10 0.64 -31.63
C THR A 428 -35.44 1.50 -30.56
N ASP A 429 -34.28 2.12 -30.83
CA ASP A 429 -33.60 3.00 -29.86
C ASP A 429 -34.31 4.35 -29.77
N ASN A 430 -34.65 4.94 -30.91
CA ASN A 430 -35.26 6.28 -30.98
C ASN A 430 -36.73 6.26 -31.42
N GLY A 431 -37.26 5.07 -31.74
CA GLY A 431 -38.63 4.88 -32.22
C GLY A 431 -38.85 5.34 -33.66
N PHE A 432 -37.81 5.76 -34.39
CA PHE A 432 -37.95 6.18 -35.79
C PHE A 432 -38.42 5.01 -36.65
N MET A 433 -39.44 5.23 -37.47
CA MET A 433 -39.98 4.20 -38.35
C MET A 433 -40.18 4.75 -39.76
N ALA A 434 -39.78 3.96 -40.74
CA ALA A 434 -40.08 4.17 -42.15
C ALA A 434 -40.88 2.98 -42.68
N GLN A 435 -41.93 3.25 -43.42
CA GLN A 435 -42.76 2.21 -44.05
C GLN A 435 -42.91 2.51 -45.54
N TRP A 436 -43.05 1.45 -46.34
CA TRP A 436 -43.31 1.57 -47.76
C TRP A 436 -44.32 0.53 -48.21
N GLY A 437 -44.98 0.81 -49.32
CA GLY A 437 -45.85 -0.16 -49.93
C GLY A 437 -46.33 0.20 -51.32
N ARG A 438 -47.14 -0.73 -51.85
CA ARG A 438 -47.78 -0.67 -53.15
C ARG A 438 -49.25 -1.08 -53.02
N LEU A 439 -50.13 -0.28 -53.60
CA LEU A 439 -51.53 -0.63 -53.85
C LEU A 439 -51.74 -0.73 -55.36
N ASN A 440 -52.17 -1.90 -55.86
CA ASN A 440 -52.58 -2.04 -57.26
C ASN A 440 -53.98 -1.45 -57.43
N VAL A 441 -54.13 -0.50 -58.35
CA VAL A 441 -55.42 0.18 -58.58
C VAL A 441 -56.01 -0.28 -59.91
N GLY A 442 -55.25 -0.18 -61.00
CA GLY A 442 -55.77 -0.44 -62.36
C GLY A 442 -56.23 0.86 -63.00
N ASP A 443 -57.46 0.89 -63.51
CA ASP A 443 -58.09 2.07 -64.11
C ASP A 443 -58.76 2.94 -63.04
N LEU A 444 -58.82 4.27 -63.25
CA LEU A 444 -59.49 5.16 -62.32
C LEU A 444 -61.02 5.12 -62.58
N PRO A 445 -61.87 4.79 -61.59
CA PRO A 445 -63.29 4.56 -61.84
C PRO A 445 -64.11 5.85 -62.01
N ASN A 446 -63.61 6.98 -61.51
CA ASN A 446 -64.24 8.29 -61.59
C ASN A 446 -63.16 9.37 -61.65
N GLN A 447 -63.51 10.57 -62.14
CA GLN A 447 -62.60 11.71 -62.26
C GLN A 447 -61.79 12.02 -60.99
N PHE A 448 -62.37 11.78 -59.81
CA PHE A 448 -61.70 11.82 -58.51
C PHE A 448 -62.11 10.59 -57.69
N THR A 449 -61.14 9.83 -57.19
CA THR A 449 -61.40 8.66 -56.35
C THR A 449 -60.52 8.67 -55.11
N GLU A 450 -61.14 8.46 -53.94
CA GLU A 450 -60.44 8.34 -52.66
C GLU A 450 -60.05 6.89 -52.40
N TYR A 451 -58.79 6.66 -52.02
CA TYR A 451 -58.29 5.36 -51.56
C TYR A 451 -57.78 5.48 -50.13
N GLN A 452 -58.17 4.53 -49.28
CA GLN A 452 -57.57 4.35 -47.96
C GLN A 452 -56.46 3.30 -48.06
N VAL A 453 -55.27 3.67 -47.61
CA VAL A 453 -54.08 2.81 -47.66
C VAL A 453 -53.64 2.52 -46.23
N GLY A 454 -53.65 1.24 -45.85
CA GLY A 454 -53.17 0.78 -44.55
C GLY A 454 -51.65 0.70 -44.49
N PHE A 455 -51.08 1.11 -43.36
CA PHE A 455 -49.68 0.85 -43.03
C PHE A 455 -49.45 -0.63 -42.71
N HIS A 456 -48.19 -1.07 -42.73
CA HIS A 456 -47.80 -2.43 -42.35
C HIS A 456 -48.15 -2.71 -40.87
N SER A 457 -48.24 -4.00 -40.52
CA SER A 457 -48.66 -4.46 -39.19
C SER A 457 -47.91 -3.76 -38.04
N GLY A 458 -48.68 -3.16 -37.13
CA GLY A 458 -48.20 -2.39 -35.99
C GLY A 458 -48.17 -0.87 -36.20
N GLY A 459 -48.33 -0.37 -37.43
CA GLY A 459 -48.54 1.05 -37.72
C GLY A 459 -47.47 1.99 -37.13
N PHE A 460 -47.83 3.26 -37.03
CA PHE A 460 -47.12 4.28 -36.26
C PHE A 460 -47.88 4.54 -34.95
N SER A 461 -47.18 5.04 -33.92
CA SER A 461 -47.79 5.44 -32.64
C SER A 461 -48.72 6.65 -32.78
N ALA A 462 -48.50 7.49 -33.79
CA ALA A 462 -49.32 8.65 -34.16
C ALA A 462 -49.28 8.82 -35.69
N ALA A 463 -50.02 9.79 -36.23
CA ALA A 463 -49.94 10.10 -37.66
C ALA A 463 -48.48 10.37 -38.08
N PRO A 464 -47.97 9.72 -39.16
CA PRO A 464 -46.63 9.99 -39.67
C PRO A 464 -46.51 11.46 -40.10
N PHE A 465 -45.33 12.03 -39.91
CA PHE A 465 -45.05 13.42 -40.27
C PHE A 465 -44.69 13.58 -41.76
N ILE A 466 -44.36 12.48 -42.45
CA ILE A 466 -44.16 12.46 -43.90
C ILE A 466 -44.94 11.29 -44.50
N VAL A 467 -45.67 11.55 -45.57
CA VAL A 467 -46.20 10.54 -46.49
C VAL A 467 -45.90 11.03 -47.91
N ILE A 468 -45.36 10.16 -48.76
CA ILE A 468 -44.97 10.47 -50.14
C ILE A 468 -45.66 9.46 -51.06
N PRO A 469 -46.70 9.84 -51.79
CA PRO A 469 -47.33 8.99 -52.78
C PRO A 469 -46.66 9.17 -54.14
N VAL A 470 -46.52 8.08 -54.90
CA VAL A 470 -45.98 8.08 -56.26
C VAL A 470 -46.85 7.19 -57.13
N ILE A 471 -47.30 7.73 -58.26
CA ILE A 471 -47.99 6.94 -59.27
C ILE A 471 -46.97 6.14 -60.06
N TYR A 472 -47.17 4.82 -60.13
CA TYR A 472 -46.37 3.91 -60.93
C TYR A 472 -47.20 3.39 -62.09
N HIS A 473 -46.68 3.58 -63.30
CA HIS A 473 -47.27 3.05 -64.52
C HIS A 473 -47.02 1.54 -64.61
N LYS A 474 -48.09 0.73 -64.62
CA LYS A 474 -47.97 -0.74 -64.72
C LYS A 474 -47.96 -1.22 -66.16
N SER A 475 -48.94 -0.76 -66.96
CA SER A 475 -49.07 -1.09 -68.38
C SER A 475 -49.86 0.01 -69.10
N ASN A 476 -49.85 0.04 -70.43
CA ASN A 476 -50.42 1.15 -71.22
C ASN A 476 -51.69 0.74 -71.99
N PRO A 477 -52.86 0.65 -71.32
CA PRO A 477 -54.11 0.25 -71.97
C PRO A 477 -54.81 1.37 -72.75
N GLY A 478 -54.40 2.64 -72.58
CA GLY A 478 -54.96 3.79 -73.29
C GLY A 478 -54.09 5.04 -73.18
N VAL A 479 -53.86 5.54 -71.97
CA VAL A 479 -52.94 6.66 -71.69
C VAL A 479 -51.95 6.33 -70.56
N PRO A 480 -50.76 6.97 -70.53
CA PRO A 480 -49.80 6.76 -69.44
C PRO A 480 -50.35 7.23 -68.09
N ALA A 481 -50.03 6.52 -67.01
CA ALA A 481 -50.44 6.87 -65.65
C ALA A 481 -49.91 8.25 -65.15
N ALA A 482 -49.00 8.88 -65.90
CA ALA A 482 -48.54 10.24 -65.65
C ALA A 482 -49.66 11.30 -65.79
N THR A 483 -50.82 10.94 -66.34
CA THR A 483 -52.02 11.80 -66.36
C THR A 483 -52.74 11.86 -65.01
N LEU A 484 -52.30 11.10 -64.01
CA LEU A 484 -52.93 11.03 -62.69
C LEU A 484 -52.22 11.93 -61.69
N THR A 485 -53.01 12.61 -60.86
CA THR A 485 -52.50 13.47 -59.79
C THR A 485 -52.89 12.90 -58.43
N PRO A 486 -51.93 12.43 -57.62
CA PRO A 486 -52.16 12.04 -56.23
C PRO A 486 -52.11 13.25 -55.28
N ALA A 487 -53.02 13.31 -54.32
CA ALA A 487 -53.00 14.28 -53.22
C ALA A 487 -53.34 13.61 -51.89
N ILE A 488 -52.49 13.81 -50.87
CA ILE A 488 -52.74 13.27 -49.53
C ILE A 488 -53.86 14.08 -48.85
N MET A 489 -54.75 13.38 -48.17
CA MET A 489 -55.74 14.00 -47.29
C MET A 489 -55.19 14.06 -45.86
N GLU A 490 -54.46 15.13 -45.54
CA GLU A 490 -53.76 15.25 -44.24
C GLU A 490 -54.69 15.09 -43.04
N GLY A 491 -55.93 15.60 -43.11
CA GLY A 491 -56.94 15.46 -42.06
C GLY A 491 -57.49 14.03 -41.86
N LYS A 492 -57.09 13.07 -42.71
CA LYS A 492 -57.48 11.66 -42.62
C LYS A 492 -56.27 10.73 -42.44
N THR A 493 -55.09 11.27 -42.14
CA THR A 493 -53.90 10.48 -41.84
C THR A 493 -53.87 10.10 -40.35
N THR A 494 -53.73 8.81 -40.05
CA THR A 494 -53.67 8.26 -38.69
C THR A 494 -52.42 7.41 -38.51
N GLY A 495 -52.19 6.87 -37.31
CA GLY A 495 -51.12 5.89 -37.10
C GLY A 495 -51.30 4.57 -37.87
N GLN A 496 -52.51 4.28 -38.40
CA GLN A 496 -52.82 2.99 -39.02
C GLN A 496 -53.02 3.08 -40.54
N SER A 497 -53.40 4.24 -41.06
CA SER A 497 -53.66 4.44 -42.48
C SER A 497 -53.53 5.90 -42.88
N PHE A 498 -53.42 6.14 -44.18
CA PHE A 498 -53.63 7.45 -44.79
C PHE A 498 -54.62 7.35 -45.93
N ASN A 499 -55.27 8.47 -46.24
CA ASN A 499 -56.18 8.56 -47.36
C ASN A 499 -55.56 9.44 -48.44
N ILE A 500 -55.78 9.05 -49.68
CA ILE A 500 -55.26 9.74 -50.85
C ILE A 500 -56.38 9.95 -51.86
N MET A 501 -56.47 11.16 -52.39
CA MET A 501 -57.30 11.46 -53.55
C MET A 501 -56.45 11.28 -54.80
N ILE A 502 -56.98 10.56 -55.80
CA ILE A 502 -56.37 10.48 -57.12
C ILE A 502 -57.35 11.08 -58.11
N GLY A 503 -56.89 12.09 -58.83
CA GLY A 503 -57.65 12.72 -59.91
C GLY A 503 -57.02 12.45 -61.28
N GLU A 504 -57.85 12.31 -62.30
CA GLU A 504 -57.43 12.31 -63.70
C GLU A 504 -57.87 13.60 -64.40
N TRP A 505 -57.05 14.11 -65.32
CA TRP A 505 -57.43 15.27 -66.15
C TRP A 505 -58.03 14.87 -67.50
N ALA A 506 -57.96 13.58 -67.88
CA ALA A 506 -58.52 13.03 -69.11
C ALA A 506 -59.15 11.65 -68.82
N ASN A 507 -60.43 11.49 -69.16
CA ASN A 507 -61.20 10.25 -68.96
C ASN A 507 -60.79 9.19 -70.01
N SER A 508 -59.72 8.45 -69.73
CA SER A 508 -59.12 7.47 -70.65
C SER A 508 -58.50 6.33 -69.87
N VAL A 509 -58.66 5.09 -70.33
CA VAL A 509 -58.24 3.90 -69.56
C VAL A 509 -56.75 3.95 -69.18
N GLN A 510 -56.45 3.74 -67.90
CA GLN A 510 -55.09 3.59 -67.36
C GLN A 510 -54.90 2.22 -66.69
N ASP A 511 -53.65 1.86 -66.42
CA ASP A 511 -53.31 0.75 -65.50
C ASP A 511 -52.13 1.18 -64.63
N PHE A 512 -52.43 1.51 -63.37
CA PHE A 512 -51.43 2.03 -62.44
C PHE A 512 -51.46 1.36 -61.06
N ALA A 513 -50.36 1.53 -60.35
CA ALA A 513 -50.27 1.26 -58.92
C ALA A 513 -49.86 2.54 -58.18
N LEU A 514 -50.32 2.65 -56.93
CA LEU A 514 -49.85 3.66 -56.01
C LEU A 514 -48.69 3.08 -55.19
N TYR A 515 -47.51 3.66 -55.33
CA TYR A 515 -46.41 3.46 -54.42
C TYR A 515 -46.46 4.52 -53.34
N TRP A 516 -46.04 4.17 -52.13
CA TRP A 516 -46.00 5.12 -51.04
C TRP A 516 -44.83 4.86 -50.11
N PHE A 517 -44.35 5.94 -49.49
CA PHE A 517 -43.34 5.92 -48.45
C PHE A 517 -43.80 6.82 -47.30
N ALA A 518 -43.71 6.37 -46.06
CA ALA A 518 -44.14 7.11 -44.89
C ALA A 518 -43.08 7.09 -43.79
N ILE A 519 -42.91 8.21 -43.08
CA ILE A 519 -41.97 8.35 -41.96
C ILE A 519 -42.72 8.86 -40.74
N GLY A 520 -42.53 8.18 -39.62
CA GLY A 520 -43.16 8.51 -38.36
C GLY A 520 -42.39 7.92 -37.18
N PHE A 521 -43.04 7.90 -36.02
CA PHE A 521 -42.51 7.27 -34.81
C PHE A 521 -43.39 6.11 -34.36
N ARG A 522 -42.75 5.08 -33.81
CA ARG A 522 -43.38 3.95 -33.13
C ARG A 522 -42.63 3.71 -31.81
N ALA A 523 -43.37 3.68 -30.71
CA ALA A 523 -42.85 3.37 -29.40
C ALA A 523 -42.30 1.94 -29.35
N GLY A 524 -41.08 1.82 -28.80
CA GLY A 524 -40.30 0.60 -28.54
C GLY A 524 -41.03 -0.47 -27.74
#